data_AF-A0A9P0AYW5-F1
#
_entry.id   AF-A0A9P0AYW5-F1
#
_cell.length_a   1.000
_cell.length_b   1.000
_cell.length_c   1.000
_cell.angle_alpha   90.00
_cell.angle_beta   90.00
_cell.angle_gamma   90.00
#
_symmetry.space_group_name_H-M   'P 1'
#
loop_
_entity.id
_entity.type
_entity.pdbx_description
1 polymer ?
#
loop_
_entity_poly.entity_id
_entity_poly.type
_entity_poly.pdbx_seq_one_letter_code
_entity_poly.pdbx_strand_id
1 'polypeptide(L)'
;MYLAQSLNSLGPNPDCKEHEDINAQIQQGSYSYTAPKSEIITVNYIVDETGFHPTGDHLPTPPPVSAKVQKGLDLIYAEIKAQQVIN
;
A
#
# COMPACT_ATOMS: atom_id res chain seq x y z
N MET A 1 -2.31 -46.29 11.15
CA MET A 1 -1.87 -45.21 12.08
C MET A 1 -0.94 -44.33 11.26
N TYR A 2 -1.33 -43.15 10.77
CA TYR A 2 -1.88 -41.97 11.45
C TYR A 2 -3.29 -41.54 10.97
N LEU A 3 -4.04 -40.88 11.87
CA LEU A 3 -5.37 -40.31 11.63
C LEU A 3 -5.29 -39.09 10.70
N ALA A 4 -6.12 -39.08 9.66
CA ALA A 4 -6.49 -37.86 8.93
C ALA A 4 -7.46 -37.05 9.80
N GLN A 5 -7.09 -35.83 10.18
CA GLN A 5 -8.04 -34.92 10.82
C GLN A 5 -8.84 -34.24 9.72
N SER A 6 -10.10 -34.70 9.64
CA SER A 6 -11.24 -34.22 8.87
C SER A 6 -11.22 -32.70 8.61
N LEU A 7 -11.30 -32.33 7.33
CA LEU A 7 -11.64 -30.99 6.88
C LEU A 7 -13.10 -30.73 7.27
N ASN A 8 -13.32 -29.97 8.33
CA ASN A 8 -14.66 -29.50 8.70
C ASN A 8 -15.13 -28.52 7.62
N SER A 9 -15.86 -29.07 6.64
CA SER A 9 -16.71 -28.37 5.71
C SER A 9 -17.78 -27.61 6.50
N LEU A 10 -17.50 -26.35 6.85
CA LEU A 10 -18.55 -25.43 7.24
C LEU A 10 -19.28 -25.06 5.94
N GLY A 11 -20.53 -25.52 5.84
CA GLY A 11 -21.39 -25.33 4.69
C GLY A 11 -21.59 -23.84 4.32
N PRO A 12 -22.33 -23.58 3.23
CA PRO A 12 -22.51 -22.22 2.72
C PRO A 12 -23.08 -21.32 3.83
N ASN A 13 -22.35 -20.25 4.13
CA ASN A 13 -22.85 -19.17 4.98
C ASN A 13 -24.03 -18.51 4.25
N PRO A 14 -25.24 -18.42 4.84
CA PRO A 14 -26.42 -17.85 4.20
C PRO A 14 -26.38 -16.32 4.03
N ASP A 15 -25.28 -15.64 4.39
CA ASP A 15 -25.06 -14.22 4.07
C ASP A 15 -23.80 -14.01 3.22
N CYS A 16 -23.64 -14.79 2.16
CA CYS A 16 -22.75 -14.40 1.05
C CYS A 16 -23.46 -13.32 0.22
N LYS A 17 -23.47 -12.07 0.69
CA LYS A 17 -23.72 -10.96 -0.23
C LYS A 17 -22.61 -10.97 -1.27
N GLU A 18 -23.02 -11.23 -2.50
CA GLU A 18 -22.25 -10.98 -3.70
C GLU A 18 -21.76 -9.53 -3.65
N HIS A 19 -20.49 -9.36 -3.28
CA HIS A 19 -19.75 -8.16 -3.64
C HIS A 19 -18.90 -8.54 -4.84
N GLU A 20 -19.56 -8.50 -5.99
CA GLU A 20 -18.89 -8.24 -7.25
C GLU A 20 -18.30 -6.83 -7.17
N ASP A 21 -17.16 -6.74 -6.50
CA ASP A 21 -16.27 -5.62 -6.61
C ASP A 21 -14.89 -6.19 -6.92
N ILE A 22 -14.46 -6.09 -8.17
CA ILE A 22 -13.03 -6.11 -8.51
C ILE A 22 -12.37 -4.83 -7.95
N ASN A 23 -12.50 -4.62 -6.64
CA ASN A 23 -11.67 -3.69 -5.92
C ASN A 23 -10.27 -4.30 -5.91
N ALA A 24 -9.32 -3.68 -6.59
CA ALA A 24 -7.90 -3.98 -6.46
C ALA A 24 -7.60 -4.25 -4.98
N GLN A 25 -7.30 -5.51 -4.64
CA GLN A 25 -7.13 -5.90 -3.24
C GLN A 25 -5.78 -5.38 -2.76
N ILE A 26 -5.75 -4.13 -2.32
CA ILE A 26 -4.55 -3.51 -1.76
C ILE A 26 -4.30 -4.12 -0.38
N GLN A 27 -3.29 -4.98 -0.26
CA GLN A 27 -2.89 -5.59 1.01
C GLN A 27 -1.72 -4.81 1.60
N GLN A 28 -1.90 -4.32 2.82
CA GLN A 28 -0.85 -3.60 3.55
C GLN A 28 -0.33 -4.47 4.70
N GLY A 29 0.95 -4.30 5.05
CA GLY A 29 1.53 -5.00 6.19
C GLY A 29 2.87 -4.41 6.61
N SER A 30 3.46 -5.02 7.64
CA SER A 30 4.81 -4.69 8.07
C SER A 30 5.52 -5.94 8.59
N TYR A 31 6.84 -5.97 8.42
CA TYR A 31 7.70 -6.99 9.03
C TYR A 31 8.93 -6.33 9.64
N SER A 32 9.43 -6.91 10.72
CA SER A 32 10.64 -6.43 11.40
C SER A 32 11.68 -7.54 11.42
N TYR A 33 12.94 -7.20 11.14
CA TYR A 33 14.07 -8.12 11.22
C TYR A 33 15.28 -7.47 11.89
N THR A 34 16.14 -8.29 12.48
CA THR A 34 17.38 -7.82 13.11
C THR A 34 18.47 -7.73 12.06
N ALA A 35 18.99 -6.54 11.83
CA ALA A 35 20.09 -6.28 10.93
C ALA A 35 21.44 -6.74 11.52
N PRO A 36 22.48 -6.96 10.69
CA PRO A 36 23.83 -7.33 11.14
C PRO A 36 24.49 -6.32 12.10
N LYS A 37 23.93 -5.11 12.23
CA LYS A 37 24.36 -4.04 13.14
C LYS A 37 23.61 -4.03 14.49
N SER A 38 22.86 -5.08 14.82
CA SER A 38 21.97 -5.12 16.00
C SER A 38 20.85 -4.06 15.98
N GLU A 39 20.53 -3.53 14.81
CA GLU A 39 19.42 -2.60 14.62
C GLU A 39 18.16 -3.39 14.23
N ILE A 40 17.02 -3.06 14.82
CA ILE A 40 15.72 -3.62 14.39
C ILE A 40 15.24 -2.75 13.23
N ILE A 41 15.21 -3.34 12.04
CA ILE A 41 14.69 -2.68 10.86
C ILE A 41 13.23 -3.11 10.69
N THR A 42 12.34 -2.13 10.60
CA THR A 42 10.94 -2.33 10.22
C THR A 42 10.75 -1.94 8.76
N VAL A 43 10.02 -2.78 8.04
CA VAL A 43 9.66 -2.55 6.64
C VAL A 43 8.15 -2.57 6.54
N ASN A 44 7.59 -1.50 6.00
CA ASN A 44 6.17 -1.41 5.66
C ASN A 44 6.00 -1.75 4.19
N TYR A 45 4.92 -2.43 3.81
CA TYR A 45 4.70 -2.76 2.42
C TYR A 45 3.24 -2.62 2.02
N ILE A 46 3.05 -2.29 0.74
CA ILE A 46 1.76 -2.26 0.06
C ILE A 46 1.85 -3.24 -1.10
N VAL A 47 0.90 -4.15 -1.18
CA VAL A 47 0.74 -5.06 -2.31
C VAL A 47 -0.47 -4.58 -3.09
N ASP A 48 -0.24 -4.12 -4.31
CA ASP A 48 -1.29 -3.74 -5.25
C ASP A 48 -1.14 -4.53 -6.56
N GLU A 49 -1.93 -4.19 -7.57
CA GLU A 49 -1.92 -4.84 -8.89
C GLU A 49 -0.57 -4.72 -9.62
N THR A 50 0.24 -3.72 -9.27
CA THR A 50 1.57 -3.50 -9.84
C THR A 50 2.67 -4.23 -9.07
N GLY A 51 2.33 -4.86 -7.93
CA GLY A 51 3.20 -5.75 -7.18
C GLY A 51 3.47 -5.29 -5.75
N PHE A 52 4.67 -5.60 -5.26
CA PHE A 52 5.09 -5.34 -3.88
C PHE A 52 5.89 -4.03 -3.78
N HIS A 53 5.37 -3.07 -3.02
CA HIS A 53 5.97 -1.76 -2.79
C HIS A 53 6.44 -1.64 -1.33
N PRO A 54 7.73 -1.91 -1.04
CA PRO A 54 8.27 -1.75 0.29
C PRO A 54 8.67 -0.31 0.57
N THR A 55 8.46 0.12 1.80
CA THR A 55 8.84 1.42 2.36
C THR A 55 9.58 1.19 3.68
N GLY A 56 10.64 1.96 3.90
CA GLY A 56 11.45 1.87 5.12
C GLY A 56 12.73 2.69 5.00
N ASP A 57 13.26 3.14 6.14
CA ASP A 57 14.42 4.06 6.21
C ASP A 57 15.72 3.48 5.62
N HIS A 58 15.77 2.16 5.51
CA HIS A 58 16.90 1.40 4.98
C HIS A 58 16.79 1.12 3.47
N LEU A 59 15.68 1.48 2.83
CA LEU A 59 15.46 1.27 1.40
C LEU A 59 15.96 2.47 0.58
N PRO A 60 16.34 2.26 -0.69
CA PRO A 60 16.67 3.36 -1.58
C PRO A 60 15.50 4.33 -1.68
N THR A 61 15.66 5.53 -1.16
CA THR A 61 14.66 6.58 -1.31
C THR A 61 14.69 7.07 -2.77
N PRO A 62 13.54 7.20 -3.45
CA PRO A 62 13.51 7.81 -4.77
C PRO A 62 14.13 9.22 -4.70
N PRO A 63 14.82 9.65 -5.76
CA PRO A 63 15.45 10.97 -5.77
C PRO A 63 14.40 12.05 -5.53
N PRO A 64 14.77 13.14 -4.84
CA PRO A 64 13.85 14.25 -4.59
C PRO A 64 13.33 14.81 -5.91
N VAL A 65 12.07 15.26 -5.90
CA VAL A 65 11.44 15.91 -7.05
C VAL A 65 12.30 17.09 -7.50
N SER A 66 12.53 17.21 -8.81
CA SER A 66 13.33 18.30 -9.36
C SER A 66 12.68 19.66 -9.11
N ALA A 67 13.48 20.68 -8.79
CA ALA A 67 13.03 22.05 -8.57
C ALA A 67 12.21 22.62 -9.74
N LYS A 68 12.47 22.17 -10.98
CA LYS A 68 11.67 22.59 -12.15
C LYS A 68 10.25 22.04 -12.11
N VAL A 69 10.10 20.78 -11.69
CA VAL A 69 8.80 20.11 -11.57
C VAL A 69 8.00 20.77 -10.44
N GLN A 70 8.64 21.02 -9.29
CA GLN A 70 7.99 21.70 -8.17
C GLN A 70 7.49 23.09 -8.56
N LYS A 71 8.32 23.91 -9.21
CA LYS A 71 7.90 25.23 -9.71
C LYS A 71 6.70 25.16 -10.64
N GLY A 72 6.66 24.17 -11.54
CA GLY A 72 5.52 23.97 -12.43
C GLY A 72 4.23 23.67 -11.65
N LEU A 73 4.31 22.78 -10.66
CA LEU A 73 3.17 22.44 -9.79
C LEU A 73 2.70 23.65 -8.97
N ASP A 74 3.62 24.44 -8.43
CA ASP A 74 3.30 25.63 -7.64
C ASP A 74 2.55 26.67 -8.49
N LEU A 75 2.98 26.88 -9.74
CA LEU A 75 2.31 27.78 -10.69
C LEU A 75 0.90 27.29 -11.03
N ILE A 76 0.76 26.01 -11.38
CA ILE A 76 -0.54 25.40 -11.67
C ILE A 76 -1.48 25.53 -10.46
N TYR A 77 -0.98 25.24 -9.25
CA TYR A 77 -1.76 25.35 -8.03
C TYR A 77 -2.20 26.79 -7.74
N ALA A 78 -1.30 27.76 -7.91
CA ALA A 78 -1.61 29.18 -7.72
C ALA A 78 -2.68 29.66 -8.72
N GLU A 79 -2.58 29.26 -9.99
CA GLU A 79 -3.56 29.61 -11.02
C GLU A 79 -4.93 28.99 -10.75
N ILE A 80 -4.99 27.71 -10.38
CA ILE A 80 -6.25 27.04 -10.03
C ILE A 80 -6.87 27.72 -8.81
N LYS A 81 -6.08 27.96 -7.75
CA LYS A 81 -6.57 28.60 -6.52
C LYS A 81 -7.14 29.99 -6.77
N ALA A 82 -6.53 30.79 -7.65
CA ALA A 82 -7.05 32.10 -8.03
C ALA A 82 -8.39 32.00 -8.77
N GLN A 83 -8.60 30.93 -9.56
CA GLN A 83 -9.84 30.67 -10.30
C GLN A 83 -10.96 30.07 -9.44
N GLN A 84 -10.67 29.51 -8.25
CA GLN A 84 -11.70 28.94 -7.36
C GLN A 84 -12.33 29.96 -6.40
N VAL A 85 -11.83 31.20 -6.36
CA VAL A 85 -12.40 32.30 -5.53
C VAL A 85 -13.59 33.00 -6.20
N ILE A 86 -13.88 32.64 -7.45
CA ILE A 86 -15.04 33.12 -8.20
C ILE A 86 -16.13 32.04 -8.24
N ASN A 87 -16.73 31.70 -7.09
CA ASN A 87 -18.04 31.03 -6.99
C ASN A 87 -18.63 31.22 -5.58
#